data_AF-A0A382Z8G2-F1
#
_entry.id   AF-A0A382Z8G2-F1
#
_cell.length_a   1.000
_cell.length_b   1.000
_cell.length_c   1.000
_cell.angle_alpha   90.00
_cell.angle_beta   90.00
_cell.angle_gamma   90.00
#
_symmetry.space_group_name_H-M   'P 1'
#
loop_
_entity.id
_entity.type
_entity.pdbx_description
1 polymer ?
#
loop_
_entity_poly.entity_id
_entity_poly.type
_entity_poly.pdbx_seq_one_letter_code
_entity_poly.pdbx_strand_id
1 'polypeptide(L)'
;MSSDDFLHLPELWVLDPAVIHLNHGSFGACTRIGLDRQSDIRRQMEANTLRFFEGDLPDLLMSSRHSLAGFVGAEADNLVFVTNATTGVNTVLASLQLSPGDVLLVTNHGYNACTNAARFYAGRAEAVVETVDLPFPITDPEEIVQKILGACDDRTRLLLIDHVTSLTGLVLPL
;
A
#
# COMPACT_ATOMS: atom_id res chain seq x y z
N MET A 1 32.44 2.68 5.64
CA MET A 1 31.27 3.36 5.07
C MET A 1 30.35 3.68 6.23
N SER A 2 29.96 4.95 6.37
CA SER A 2 28.96 5.30 7.38
C SER A 2 27.61 4.71 6.95
N SER A 3 26.67 4.53 7.87
CA SER A 3 25.31 4.07 7.55
C SER A 3 24.61 4.92 6.50
N ASP A 4 25.03 6.18 6.34
CA ASP A 4 24.37 7.16 5.49
C ASP A 4 24.81 7.07 4.02
N ASP A 5 25.98 6.48 3.73
CA ASP A 5 26.50 6.32 2.36
C ASP A 5 25.66 5.36 1.51
N PHE A 6 24.94 4.40 2.13
CA PHE A 6 24.10 3.43 1.42
C PHE A 6 22.80 4.03 0.89
N LEU A 7 22.34 5.15 1.43
CA LEU A 7 21.05 5.75 1.06
C LEU A 7 21.15 6.67 -0.16
N HIS A 8 22.37 7.01 -0.62
CA HIS A 8 22.58 7.93 -1.73
C HIS A 8 23.42 7.28 -2.86
N LEU A 9 22.76 6.47 -3.70
CA LEU A 9 23.39 5.71 -4.80
C LEU A 9 22.88 6.15 -6.20
N PRO A 10 22.91 7.46 -6.57
CA PRO A 10 22.23 8.01 -7.75
C PRO A 10 22.52 7.28 -9.07
N GLU A 11 23.67 6.62 -9.18
CA GLU A 11 24.07 5.77 -10.31
C GLU A 11 23.12 4.58 -10.56
N LEU A 12 22.40 4.13 -9.53
CA LEU A 12 21.39 3.08 -9.64
C LEU A 12 20.10 3.58 -10.31
N TRP A 13 19.93 4.89 -10.52
CA TRP A 13 18.74 5.45 -11.16
C TRP A 13 19.05 5.97 -12.56
N VAL A 14 18.01 6.06 -13.38
CA VAL A 14 18.06 6.60 -14.76
C VAL A 14 17.38 7.97 -14.84
N LEU A 15 17.31 8.68 -13.71
CA LEU A 15 16.69 10.01 -13.61
C LEU A 15 17.48 11.05 -14.42
N ASP A 16 16.79 12.11 -14.84
CA ASP A 16 17.42 13.24 -15.53
C ASP A 16 18.32 14.00 -14.53
N PRO A 17 19.65 14.05 -14.73
CA PRO A 17 20.55 14.71 -13.79
C PRO A 17 20.36 16.23 -13.72
N ALA A 18 19.63 16.84 -14.67
CA ALA A 18 19.30 18.26 -14.65
C ALA A 18 18.04 18.58 -13.82
N VAL A 19 17.29 17.56 -13.37
CA VAL A 19 16.02 17.72 -12.65
C VAL A 19 16.16 17.30 -11.19
N ILE A 20 15.72 18.17 -10.28
CA ILE A 20 15.59 17.83 -8.85
C ILE A 20 14.23 17.17 -8.65
N HIS A 21 14.22 15.85 -8.52
CA HIS A 21 13.01 15.08 -8.32
C HIS A 21 12.59 15.09 -6.84
N LEU A 22 11.48 15.74 -6.51
CA LEU A 22 10.99 15.87 -5.12
C LEU A 22 9.67 15.13 -4.87
N ASN A 23 9.13 14.41 -5.86
CA ASN A 23 7.83 13.75 -5.78
C ASN A 23 7.91 12.21 -5.88
N HIS A 24 8.92 11.62 -5.23
CA HIS A 24 9.11 10.16 -5.23
C HIS A 24 7.96 9.40 -4.54
N GLY A 25 7.26 10.04 -3.60
CA GLY A 25 6.09 9.47 -2.94
C GLY A 25 4.91 9.20 -3.89
N SER A 26 4.75 10.02 -4.93
CA SER A 26 3.71 9.79 -5.96
C SER A 26 4.23 9.00 -7.15
N PHE A 27 5.45 9.31 -7.62
CA PHE A 27 6.01 8.79 -8.87
C PHE A 27 7.50 8.43 -8.71
N GLY A 28 7.77 7.42 -7.89
CA GLY A 28 9.11 6.86 -7.72
C GLY A 28 9.63 6.20 -9.01
N ALA A 29 10.89 6.45 -9.35
CA ALA A 29 11.55 5.79 -10.46
C ALA A 29 12.08 4.41 -10.05
N CYS A 30 11.96 3.44 -10.95
CA CYS A 30 12.62 2.15 -10.79
C CYS A 30 14.15 2.32 -10.90
N THR A 31 14.88 1.50 -10.15
CA THR A 31 16.33 1.39 -10.32
C THR A 31 16.66 0.76 -11.69
N ARG A 32 17.85 1.05 -12.22
CA ARG A 32 18.41 0.46 -13.43
C ARG A 32 18.41 -1.07 -13.38
N ILE A 33 18.79 -1.63 -12.23
CA ILE A 33 18.75 -3.08 -11.99
C ILE A 33 17.32 -3.62 -12.15
N GLY A 34 16.32 -2.92 -11.62
CA GLY A 34 14.91 -3.28 -11.77
C GLY A 34 14.43 -3.21 -13.22
N LEU A 35 14.83 -2.17 -13.95
CA LEU A 35 14.50 -1.97 -15.37
C LEU A 35 15.15 -3.04 -16.27
N ASP A 36 16.41 -3.39 -16.01
CA ASP A 36 17.14 -4.43 -16.73
C ASP A 36 16.46 -5.79 -16.51
N ARG A 37 16.14 -6.12 -15.24
CA ARG A 37 15.42 -7.36 -14.91
C ARG A 37 14.03 -7.42 -15.54
N GLN A 38 13.29 -6.33 -15.57
CA GLN A 38 12.00 -6.25 -16.26
C GLN A 38 12.16 -6.53 -17.77
N SER A 39 13.21 -5.98 -18.39
CA SER A 39 13.51 -6.19 -19.81
C SER A 39 13.87 -7.64 -20.12
N ASP A 40 14.63 -8.30 -19.23
CA ASP A 40 14.95 -9.72 -19.33
C ASP A 40 13.70 -10.60 -19.25
N ILE A 41 12.83 -10.38 -18.25
CA ILE A 41 11.59 -11.15 -18.08
C ILE A 41 10.70 -10.98 -19.32
N ARG A 42 10.60 -9.76 -19.86
CA ARG A 42 9.85 -9.51 -21.10
C ARG A 42 10.41 -10.31 -22.27
N ARG A 43 11.73 -10.33 -22.47
CA ARG A 43 12.36 -11.14 -23.53
C ARG A 43 12.10 -12.63 -23.34
N GLN A 44 12.16 -13.13 -22.10
CA GLN A 44 11.87 -14.53 -21.78
C GLN A 44 10.43 -14.90 -22.13
N MET A 45 9.47 -14.04 -21.76
CA MET A 45 8.05 -14.21 -22.07
C MET A 45 7.79 -14.25 -23.58
N GLU A 46 8.36 -13.31 -24.34
CA GLU A 46 8.16 -13.24 -25.80
C GLU A 46 8.86 -14.38 -26.55
N ALA A 47 9.95 -14.92 -26.03
CA ALA A 47 10.68 -16.01 -26.67
C ALA A 47 9.86 -17.32 -26.72
N ASN A 48 9.00 -17.56 -25.72
CA ASN A 48 8.07 -18.69 -25.71
C ASN A 48 6.94 -18.44 -24.70
N THR A 49 5.83 -17.87 -25.18
CA THR A 49 4.72 -17.46 -24.32
C THR A 49 4.06 -18.63 -23.60
N LEU A 50 3.85 -19.76 -24.27
CA LEU A 50 3.21 -20.92 -23.66
C LEU A 50 4.04 -21.47 -22.49
N ARG A 51 5.34 -21.68 -22.72
CA ARG A 51 6.25 -22.13 -21.66
C ARG A 51 6.32 -21.12 -20.51
N PHE A 52 6.38 -19.83 -20.84
CA PHE A 52 6.50 -18.80 -19.81
C PHE A 52 5.25 -18.78 -18.90
N PHE A 53 4.05 -18.74 -19.48
CA PHE A 53 2.82 -18.63 -18.70
C PHE A 53 2.43 -19.93 -17.97
N GLU A 54 2.66 -21.09 -18.58
CA GLU A 54 2.29 -22.38 -17.97
C GLU A 54 3.39 -22.98 -17.08
N GLY A 55 4.65 -22.56 -17.25
CA GLY A 55 5.80 -23.12 -16.55
C GLY A 55 6.59 -22.09 -15.74
N ASP A 56 7.24 -21.14 -16.41
CA ASP A 56 8.24 -20.29 -15.76
C ASP A 56 7.61 -19.25 -14.79
N LEU A 57 6.44 -18.68 -15.12
CA LEU A 57 5.79 -17.62 -14.35
C LEU A 57 5.38 -18.03 -12.92
N PRO A 58 4.73 -19.18 -12.69
CA PRO A 58 4.43 -19.65 -11.33
C PRO A 58 5.65 -19.66 -10.40
N ASP A 59 6.78 -20.20 -10.85
CA ASP A 59 8.01 -20.26 -10.05
C ASP A 59 8.60 -18.87 -9.79
N LEU A 60 8.58 -18.00 -10.80
CA LEU A 60 9.02 -16.61 -10.67
C LEU A 60 8.17 -15.84 -9.65
N LEU A 61 6.85 -16.03 -9.65
CA LEU A 61 5.94 -15.43 -8.69
C LEU A 61 6.18 -15.96 -7.27
N MET A 62 6.36 -17.28 -7.10
CA MET A 62 6.64 -17.87 -5.79
C MET A 62 7.96 -17.37 -5.21
N SER A 63 9.03 -17.34 -6.00
CA SER A 63 10.33 -16.80 -5.57
C SER A 63 10.26 -15.31 -5.20
N SER A 64 9.52 -14.52 -5.99
CA SER A 64 9.29 -13.10 -5.69
C SER A 64 8.50 -12.93 -4.39
N ARG A 65 7.52 -13.80 -4.14
CA ARG A 65 6.68 -13.77 -2.93
C ARG A 65 7.50 -14.06 -1.68
N HIS A 66 8.38 -15.07 -1.73
CA HIS A 66 9.27 -15.40 -0.61
C HIS A 66 10.24 -14.25 -0.30
N SER A 67 10.81 -13.61 -1.34
CA SER A 67 11.68 -12.45 -1.16
C SER A 67 10.94 -11.29 -0.48
N LEU A 68 9.71 -11.00 -0.92
CA LEU A 68 8.89 -9.94 -0.33
C LEU A 68 8.49 -10.28 1.12
N ALA A 69 8.12 -11.53 1.37
CA ALA A 69 7.77 -12.04 2.70
C ALA A 69 8.89 -11.79 3.72
N GLY A 70 10.13 -12.14 3.36
CA GLY A 70 11.29 -11.86 4.20
C GLY A 70 11.55 -10.36 4.43
N PHE A 71 11.25 -9.51 3.45
CA PHE A 71 11.40 -8.06 3.58
C PHE A 71 10.35 -7.43 4.51
N VAL A 72 9.08 -7.83 4.40
CA VAL A 72 7.99 -7.25 5.20
C VAL A 72 7.73 -7.98 6.52
N GLY A 73 8.46 -9.07 6.80
CA GLY A 73 8.30 -9.85 8.02
C GLY A 73 6.99 -10.66 8.06
N ALA A 74 6.53 -11.16 6.92
CA ALA A 74 5.31 -11.96 6.80
C ALA A 74 5.62 -13.39 6.30
N GLU A 75 4.64 -14.29 6.43
CA GLU A 75 4.66 -15.59 5.75
C GLU A 75 4.28 -15.41 4.27
N ALA A 76 4.96 -16.12 3.37
CA ALA A 76 4.68 -16.02 1.95
C ALA A 76 3.23 -16.37 1.59
N ASP A 77 2.63 -17.35 2.26
CA ASP A 77 1.23 -17.74 2.02
C ASP A 77 0.22 -16.63 2.39
N ASN A 78 0.62 -15.66 3.22
CA ASN A 78 -0.19 -14.51 3.62
C ASN A 78 0.00 -13.28 2.71
N LEU A 79 0.76 -13.41 1.61
CA LEU A 79 0.99 -12.33 0.65
C LEU A 79 0.33 -12.60 -0.69
N VAL A 80 -0.23 -11.52 -1.27
CA VAL A 80 -0.79 -11.50 -2.62
C VAL A 80 -0.25 -10.31 -3.39
N PHE A 81 0.07 -10.53 -4.67
CA PHE A 81 0.46 -9.44 -5.56
C PHE A 81 -0.76 -8.74 -6.14
N VAL A 82 -0.79 -7.42 -6.00
CA VAL A 82 -1.79 -6.52 -6.60
C VAL A 82 -1.08 -5.41 -7.37
N THR A 83 -1.80 -4.71 -8.23
CA THR A 83 -1.21 -3.73 -9.15
C THR A 83 -0.94 -2.37 -8.53
N ASN A 84 -1.55 -2.06 -7.38
CA ASN A 84 -1.34 -0.83 -6.60
C ASN A 84 -2.06 -0.91 -5.24
N ALA A 85 -1.80 0.06 -4.35
CA ALA A 85 -2.39 0.15 -3.02
C ALA A 85 -3.94 0.22 -3.05
N THR A 86 -4.50 1.03 -3.95
CA THR A 86 -5.96 1.18 -4.10
C THR A 86 -6.63 -0.14 -4.48
N THR A 87 -6.01 -0.93 -5.37
CA THR A 87 -6.49 -2.27 -5.70
C THR A 87 -6.48 -3.18 -4.49
N GLY A 88 -5.42 -3.16 -3.67
CA GLY A 88 -5.36 -3.92 -2.41
C GLY A 88 -6.50 -3.56 -1.45
N VAL A 89 -6.75 -2.27 -1.22
CA VAL A 89 -7.86 -1.80 -0.38
C VAL A 89 -9.22 -2.21 -0.94
N ASN A 90 -9.42 -2.08 -2.26
CA ASN A 90 -10.65 -2.52 -2.90
C ASN A 90 -10.88 -4.03 -2.74
N THR A 91 -9.83 -4.85 -2.85
CA THR A 91 -9.93 -6.30 -2.66
C THR A 91 -10.41 -6.65 -1.26
N VAL A 92 -9.85 -6.01 -0.22
CA VAL A 92 -10.30 -6.23 1.17
C VAL A 92 -11.74 -5.79 1.34
N LEU A 93 -12.08 -4.56 0.96
CA LEU A 93 -13.44 -4.03 1.12
C LEU A 93 -14.50 -4.84 0.37
N ALA A 94 -14.18 -5.33 -0.83
CA ALA A 94 -15.08 -6.18 -1.62
C ALA A 94 -15.35 -7.54 -0.98
N SER A 95 -14.45 -8.02 -0.11
CA SER A 95 -14.58 -9.30 0.58
C SER A 95 -15.40 -9.22 1.87
N LEU A 96 -15.65 -8.02 2.39
CA LEU A 96 -16.38 -7.81 3.64
C LEU A 96 -17.88 -8.07 3.46
N GLN A 97 -18.44 -8.82 4.39
CA GLN A 97 -19.90 -9.00 4.52
C GLN A 97 -20.44 -7.95 5.49
N LEU A 98 -20.79 -6.78 4.95
CA LEU A 98 -21.38 -5.69 5.72
C LEU A 98 -22.90 -5.84 5.78
N SER A 99 -23.48 -5.45 6.91
CA SER A 99 -24.92 -5.35 7.13
C SER A 99 -25.36 -3.89 7.24
N PRO A 100 -26.66 -3.60 7.02
CA PRO A 100 -27.20 -2.26 7.23
C PRO A 100 -26.87 -1.73 8.62
N GLY A 101 -26.34 -0.51 8.68
CA GLY A 101 -25.94 0.16 9.92
C GLY A 101 -24.55 -0.21 10.48
N ASP A 102 -23.82 -1.15 9.86
CA ASP A 102 -22.39 -1.37 10.17
C ASP A 102 -21.57 -0.10 9.87
N VAL A 103 -20.46 0.08 10.57
CA VAL A 103 -19.61 1.28 10.49
C VAL A 103 -18.20 0.91 10.00
N LEU A 104 -17.73 1.64 8.99
CA LEU A 104 -16.34 1.68 8.56
C LEU A 104 -15.73 3.01 9.02
N LEU A 105 -14.69 2.96 9.84
CA LEU A 105 -14.01 4.16 10.31
C LEU A 105 -12.83 4.48 9.40
N VAL A 106 -12.74 5.75 9.02
CA VAL A 106 -11.61 6.36 8.30
C VAL A 106 -11.10 7.55 9.09
N THR A 107 -9.95 8.12 8.72
CA THR A 107 -9.45 9.37 9.31
C THR A 107 -9.54 10.53 8.33
N ASN A 108 -9.55 11.76 8.85
CA ASN A 108 -9.45 12.99 8.05
C ASN A 108 -8.11 13.13 7.29
N HIS A 109 -7.12 12.28 7.55
CA HIS A 109 -5.85 12.20 6.80
C HIS A 109 -5.78 11.05 5.79
N GLY A 110 -6.82 10.22 5.70
CA GLY A 110 -6.81 9.02 4.87
C GLY A 110 -6.69 9.32 3.37
N TYR A 111 -5.97 8.47 2.64
CA TYR A 111 -5.82 8.60 1.19
C TYR A 111 -7.18 8.57 0.48
N ASN A 112 -7.49 9.65 -0.26
CA ASN A 112 -8.82 9.90 -0.80
C ASN A 112 -9.39 8.73 -1.63
N ALA A 113 -8.57 8.06 -2.44
CA ALA A 113 -9.03 6.92 -3.24
C ALA A 113 -9.50 5.74 -2.37
N CYS A 114 -8.80 5.47 -1.26
CA CYS A 114 -9.16 4.44 -0.30
C CYS A 114 -10.43 4.82 0.46
N THR A 115 -10.56 6.07 0.89
CA THR A 115 -11.78 6.59 1.53
C THR A 115 -13.00 6.51 0.60
N ASN A 116 -12.83 6.81 -0.68
CA ASN A 116 -13.91 6.68 -1.66
C ASN A 116 -14.30 5.21 -1.90
N ALA A 117 -13.35 4.29 -1.90
CA ALA A 117 -13.63 2.87 -1.96
C ALA A 117 -14.45 2.43 -0.73
N ALA A 118 -14.09 2.85 0.47
CA ALA A 118 -14.86 2.55 1.69
C ALA A 118 -16.31 3.04 1.58
N ARG A 119 -16.52 4.29 1.13
CA ARG A 119 -17.87 4.86 0.91
C ARG A 119 -18.67 4.06 -0.12
N PHE A 120 -18.03 3.65 -1.21
CA PHE A 120 -18.67 2.85 -2.24
C PHE A 120 -19.19 1.51 -1.71
N TYR A 121 -18.35 0.74 -1.01
CA TYR A 121 -18.76 -0.56 -0.47
C TYR A 121 -19.74 -0.44 0.69
N ALA A 122 -19.58 0.54 1.57
CA ALA A 122 -20.53 0.81 2.64
C ALA A 122 -21.93 1.14 2.06
N GLY A 123 -21.99 2.01 1.06
CA GLY A 123 -23.26 2.39 0.41
C GLY A 123 -23.99 1.22 -0.26
N ARG A 124 -23.27 0.21 -0.77
CA ARG A 124 -23.87 -1.01 -1.35
C ARG A 124 -24.55 -1.89 -0.32
N ALA A 125 -24.19 -1.76 0.97
CA ALA A 125 -24.68 -2.58 2.06
C ALA A 125 -25.55 -1.81 3.07
N GLU A 126 -25.89 -0.55 2.77
CA GLU A 126 -26.54 0.37 3.72
C GLU A 126 -25.76 0.56 5.03
N ALA A 127 -24.44 0.36 4.96
CA ALA A 127 -23.49 0.67 6.02
C ALA A 127 -23.04 2.13 5.93
N VAL A 128 -22.35 2.61 6.97
CA VAL A 128 -21.94 4.02 7.11
C VAL A 128 -20.42 4.12 7.16
N VAL A 129 -19.88 5.17 6.55
CA VAL A 129 -18.49 5.58 6.76
C VAL A 129 -18.46 6.74 7.73
N GLU A 130 -17.79 6.58 8.85
CA GLU A 130 -17.58 7.63 9.84
C GLU A 130 -16.11 8.08 9.81
N THR A 131 -15.87 9.38 9.99
CA THR A 131 -14.52 9.96 9.91
C THR A 131 -14.06 10.43 11.28
N VAL A 132 -12.94 9.88 11.73
CA VAL A 132 -12.24 10.30 12.95
C VAL A 132 -11.37 11.52 12.63
N ASP A 133 -11.61 12.62 13.33
CA ASP A 133 -10.84 13.84 13.19
C ASP A 133 -9.57 13.79 14.05
N LEU A 134 -8.43 13.52 13.39
CA LEU A 134 -7.12 13.51 14.02
C LEU A 134 -6.49 14.91 13.95
N PRO A 135 -5.86 15.36 15.05
CA PRO A 135 -5.27 16.69 15.13
C PRO A 135 -4.05 16.80 14.21
N PHE A 136 -3.77 18.04 13.80
CA PHE A 136 -2.52 18.39 13.13
C PHE A 136 -2.04 19.78 13.58
N PRO A 137 -0.79 19.93 14.04
CA PRO A 137 0.23 18.88 14.19
C PRO A 137 -0.10 17.90 15.33
N ILE A 138 0.47 16.70 15.28
CA ILE A 138 0.40 15.72 16.38
C ILE A 138 1.42 16.12 17.45
N THR A 139 0.98 16.28 18.69
CA THR A 139 1.87 16.52 19.84
C THR A 139 2.06 15.30 20.72
N ASP A 140 1.09 14.38 20.73
CA ASP A 140 1.12 13.15 21.50
C ASP A 140 0.55 11.98 20.64
N PRO A 141 1.34 10.94 20.34
CA PRO A 141 0.86 9.77 19.62
C PRO A 141 -0.31 9.06 20.32
N GLU A 142 -0.36 9.09 21.65
CA GLU A 142 -1.43 8.43 22.42
C GLU A 142 -2.81 9.07 22.15
N GLU A 143 -2.85 10.38 21.86
CA GLU A 143 -4.09 11.07 21.51
C GLU A 143 -4.74 10.47 20.24
N ILE A 144 -3.92 10.04 19.28
CA ILE A 144 -4.40 9.42 18.03
C ILE A 144 -5.04 8.08 18.33
N VAL A 145 -4.35 7.25 19.12
CA VAL A 145 -4.85 5.92 19.51
C VAL A 145 -6.17 6.07 20.25
N GLN A 146 -6.24 6.98 21.22
CA GLN A 146 -7.46 7.25 22.00
C GLN A 146 -8.61 7.77 21.13
N LYS A 147 -8.34 8.68 20.18
CA LYS A 147 -9.37 9.19 19.25
C LYS A 147 -9.92 8.10 18.35
N ILE A 148 -9.07 7.22 17.82
CA ILE A 148 -9.48 6.13 16.94
C ILE A 148 -10.27 5.09 17.74
N LEU A 149 -9.72 4.60 18.86
CA LEU A 149 -10.38 3.59 19.68
C LEU A 149 -11.66 4.10 20.33
N GLY A 150 -11.70 5.37 20.73
CA GLY A 150 -12.90 6.01 21.29
C GLY A 150 -14.02 6.24 20.26
N ALA A 151 -13.72 6.19 18.96
CA ALA A 151 -14.72 6.21 17.90
C ALA A 151 -15.27 4.80 17.57
N CYS A 152 -14.63 3.73 18.05
CA CYS A 152 -15.11 2.37 17.86
C CYS A 152 -16.30 2.07 18.77
N ASP A 153 -17.31 1.43 18.20
CA ASP A 153 -18.48 0.90 18.91
C ASP A 153 -18.85 -0.52 18.39
N ASP A 154 -19.95 -1.09 18.89
CA ASP A 154 -20.42 -2.43 18.50
C ASP A 154 -20.83 -2.56 17.01
N ARG A 155 -20.97 -1.43 16.29
CA ARG A 155 -21.28 -1.39 14.85
C ARG A 155 -20.02 -1.34 14.00
N THR A 156 -18.88 -1.01 14.59
CA THR A 156 -17.61 -0.90 13.88
C THR A 156 -17.16 -2.25 13.33
N ARG A 157 -16.86 -2.31 12.03
CA ARG A 157 -16.41 -3.52 11.33
C ARG A 157 -15.02 -3.41 10.72
N LEU A 158 -14.58 -2.21 10.41
CA LEU A 158 -13.27 -1.97 9.80
C LEU A 158 -12.72 -0.61 10.22
N LEU A 159 -11.43 -0.56 10.51
CA LEU A 159 -10.64 0.66 10.58
C LEU A 159 -9.75 0.73 9.33
N LEU A 160 -9.89 1.80 8.54
CA LEU A 160 -9.03 2.07 7.39
C LEU A 160 -8.17 3.29 7.69
N ILE A 161 -6.90 3.03 8.02
CA ILE A 161 -5.95 4.02 8.54
C ILE A 161 -4.64 3.92 7.74
N ASP A 162 -4.05 5.08 7.42
CA ASP A 162 -2.76 5.17 6.74
C ASP A 162 -1.62 5.15 7.78
N HIS A 163 -0.65 4.25 7.65
CA HIS A 163 0.54 4.27 8.53
C HIS A 163 1.35 5.55 8.35
N VAL A 164 1.59 5.96 7.09
CA VAL A 164 2.19 7.24 6.75
C VAL A 164 1.21 8.02 5.89
N THR A 165 0.75 9.15 6.41
CA THR A 165 -0.27 9.98 5.76
C THR A 165 0.30 10.75 4.56
N SER A 166 -0.37 10.67 3.41
CA SER A 166 0.15 11.29 2.18
C SER A 166 0.08 12.82 2.18
N LEU A 167 -0.86 13.41 2.93
CA LEU A 167 -1.11 14.85 2.95
C LEU A 167 -0.15 15.61 3.87
N THR A 168 0.20 15.02 5.01
CA THR A 168 0.91 15.69 6.09
C THR A 168 2.24 15.02 6.46
N GLY A 169 2.52 13.82 5.92
CA GLY A 169 3.76 13.08 6.19
C GLY A 169 3.84 12.53 7.62
N LEU A 170 2.74 12.54 8.36
CA LEU A 170 2.67 12.00 9.72
C LEU A 170 2.81 10.47 9.67
N VAL A 171 3.63 9.94 10.58
CA VAL A 171 3.73 8.51 10.88
C VAL A 171 2.82 8.23 12.08
N LEU A 172 1.76 7.47 11.87
CA LEU A 172 0.81 7.11 12.93
C LEU A 172 1.37 5.97 13.80
N PRO A 173 1.05 5.94 15.11
CA PRO A 173 1.52 4.89 16.02
C PRO A 173 0.68 3.61 15.86
N LEU A 174 1.07 2.74 14.92
CA LEU A 174 0.44 1.45 14.65
C LEU A 174 1.16 0.26 15.33
#